data_AF-A0A3P7P3J4-F1
#
_entry.id   AF-A0A3P7P3J4-F1
#
_cell.length_a   1.000
_cell.length_b   1.000
_cell.length_c   1.000
_cell.angle_alpha   90.00
_cell.angle_beta   90.00
_cell.angle_gamma   90.00
#
_symmetry.space_group_name_H-M   'P 1'
#
loop_
_entity.id
_entity.type
_entity.pdbx_description
1 polymer ?
#
loop_
_entity_poly.entity_id
_entity_poly.type
_entity_poly.pdbx_seq_one_letter_code
_entity_poly.pdbx_strand_id
1 'polypeptide(L)'
;MDVVDFLTFASERFSNLQQFAHTGRELLARTQTWRSLPSKPPSNCDVVVIFGEDENVAKIAWLADILGTRVPELIITQTYHSRTRTYALYLACSHKK
;
A
#
# COMPACT_ATOMS: atom_id res chain seq x y z
N MET A 1 34.70 2.25 -24.38
CA MET A 1 33.48 2.86 -23.80
C MET A 1 33.63 4.34 -23.99
N ASP A 2 32.78 4.94 -24.81
CA ASP A 2 32.87 6.37 -25.14
C ASP A 2 32.47 7.21 -23.91
N VAL A 3 33.02 8.42 -23.78
CA VAL A 3 32.70 9.33 -22.66
C VAL A 3 31.19 9.66 -22.66
N VAL A 4 30.60 9.72 -23.86
CA VAL A 4 29.17 9.94 -24.06
C VAL A 4 28.34 8.76 -23.51
N ASP A 5 28.79 7.52 -23.72
CA ASP A 5 28.11 6.32 -23.20
C ASP A 5 28.15 6.28 -21.66
N PHE A 6 29.29 6.67 -21.07
CA PHE A 6 29.45 6.70 -19.61
C PHE A 6 28.55 7.75 -18.95
N LEU A 7 28.46 8.95 -19.53
CA LEU A 7 27.60 10.03 -19.02
C LEU A 7 26.11 9.67 -19.13
N THR A 8 25.71 9.00 -20.21
CA THR A 8 24.33 8.56 -20.42
C THR A 8 23.93 7.48 -19.39
N PHE A 9 24.80 6.48 -19.20
CA PHE A 9 24.61 5.45 -18.17
C PHE A 9 24.54 6.02 -16.75
N ALA A 10 25.41 6.99 -16.42
CA ALA A 10 25.40 7.64 -15.12
C ALA A 10 24.09 8.43 -14.90
N SER A 11 23.63 9.17 -15.90
CA SER A 11 22.37 9.93 -15.84
C SER A 11 21.17 9.02 -15.56
N GLU A 12 21.06 7.90 -16.27
CA GLU A 12 20.00 6.91 -16.06
C GLU A 12 20.06 6.26 -14.66
N ARG A 13 21.27 6.00 -14.14
CA ARG A 13 21.42 5.47 -12.78
C ARG A 13 21.01 6.50 -11.73
N PHE A 14 21.35 7.77 -11.92
CA PHE A 14 20.96 8.85 -11.01
C PHE A 14 19.46 9.12 -11.02
N SER A 15 18.80 9.10 -12.19
CA SER A 15 17.35 9.29 -12.28
C SER A 15 16.58 8.16 -11.59
N ASN A 16 17.00 6.90 -11.77
CA ASN A 16 16.43 5.75 -11.07
C ASN A 16 16.58 5.89 -9.55
N LEU A 17 17.75 6.30 -9.05
CA LEU A 17 17.98 6.52 -7.61
C LEU A 17 17.09 7.63 -7.05
N GLN A 18 16.90 8.72 -7.81
CA GLN A 18 16.00 9.80 -7.41
C GLN A 18 14.54 9.33 -7.37
N GLN A 19 14.12 8.51 -8.32
CA GLN A 19 12.79 7.91 -8.35
C GLN A 19 12.57 6.98 -7.14
N PHE A 20 13.52 6.09 -6.82
CA PHE A 20 13.46 5.25 -5.62
C PHE A 20 13.40 6.07 -4.33
N ALA A 21 14.22 7.12 -4.21
CA ALA A 21 14.23 8.00 -3.05
C ALA A 21 12.94 8.83 -2.93
N HIS A 22 12.30 9.16 -4.06
CA HIS A 22 11.01 9.83 -4.09
C HIS A 22 9.89 8.87 -3.62
N THR A 23 9.83 7.67 -4.18
CA THR A 23 8.88 6.61 -3.78
C THR A 23 9.02 6.25 -2.30
N GLY A 24 10.25 6.13 -1.79
CA GLY A 24 10.50 5.85 -0.38
C GLY A 24 10.02 6.96 0.55
N ARG A 25 10.28 8.23 0.20
CA ARG A 25 9.78 9.38 0.96
C ARG A 25 8.26 9.47 0.95
N GLU A 26 7.64 9.19 -0.20
CA GLU A 26 6.19 9.19 -0.33
C GLU A 26 5.55 8.06 0.48
N LEU A 27 6.13 6.85 0.46
CA LEU A 27 5.70 5.73 1.29
C LEU A 27 5.81 6.04 2.79
N LEU A 28 6.92 6.66 3.22
CA LEU A 28 7.10 7.07 4.62
C LEU A 28 6.08 8.14 5.04
N ALA A 29 5.86 9.15 4.20
CA ALA A 29 4.88 10.21 4.45
C ALA A 29 3.45 9.68 4.52
N ARG A 30 3.09 8.75 3.63
CA ARG A 30 1.80 8.04 3.65
C ARG A 30 1.69 7.21 4.92
N THR A 31 2.71 6.45 5.29
CA THR A 31 2.74 5.63 6.52
C THR A 31 2.56 6.48 7.78
N GLN A 32 3.25 7.62 7.87
CA GLN A 32 3.13 8.54 9.01
C GLN A 32 1.74 9.20 9.07
N THR A 33 1.21 9.64 7.92
CA THR A 33 -0.16 10.15 7.81
C THR A 33 -1.16 9.11 8.31
N TRP A 34 -0.99 7.85 7.94
CA TRP A 34 -1.86 6.77 8.39
C TRP A 34 -1.75 6.45 9.87
N ARG A 35 -0.54 6.44 10.45
CA ARG A 35 -0.36 6.28 11.91
C ARG A 35 -1.04 7.40 12.73
N SER A 36 -1.17 8.58 12.14
CA SER A 36 -1.84 9.73 12.78
C SER A 36 -3.37 9.73 12.61
N LEU A 37 -3.96 8.77 11.87
CA LEU A 37 -5.40 8.68 11.71
C LEU A 37 -6.04 8.14 12.99
N PRO A 38 -7.03 8.84 13.58
CA PRO A 38 -7.78 8.35 14.75
C PRO A 38 -8.83 7.28 14.38
N SER A 39 -8.75 6.69 13.18
CA SER A 39 -9.58 5.54 12.85
C SER A 39 -9.16 4.41 13.77
N LYS A 40 -10.00 4.07 14.75
CA LYS A 40 -9.80 2.92 15.63
C LYS A 40 -9.59 1.71 14.73
N PRO A 41 -8.36 1.20 14.56
CA PRO A 41 -8.15 0.00 13.76
C PRO A 41 -8.95 -1.12 14.42
N PRO A 42 -9.38 -2.16 13.68
CA PRO A 42 -9.78 -3.40 14.32
C PRO A 42 -8.67 -3.77 15.33
N SER A 43 -9.04 -4.06 16.57
CA SER A 43 -8.10 -4.17 17.69
C SER A 43 -7.02 -5.25 17.49
N ASN A 44 -7.22 -6.15 16.53
CA ASN A 44 -6.28 -7.19 16.12
C ASN A 44 -6.18 -7.14 14.58
N CYS A 45 -5.22 -6.40 14.04
CA CYS A 45 -4.95 -6.34 12.60
C CYS A 45 -3.46 -6.59 12.38
N ASP A 46 -3.14 -7.57 11.55
CA ASP A 46 -1.75 -7.95 11.24
C ASP A 46 -1.21 -7.12 10.08
N VAL A 47 -2.05 -6.88 9.06
CA VAL A 47 -1.66 -6.18 7.83
C VAL A 47 -2.75 -5.19 7.41
N VAL A 48 -2.34 -3.99 6.99
CA VAL A 48 -3.23 -3.01 6.35
C VAL A 48 -2.76 -2.76 4.92
N VAL A 49 -3.68 -2.91 3.97
CA VAL A 49 -3.47 -2.57 2.55
C VAL A 49 -4.21 -1.27 2.27
N ILE A 50 -3.47 -0.25 1.82
CA ILE A 50 -3.99 1.08 1.54
C ILE A 50 -4.01 1.30 0.02
N PHE A 51 -5.12 1.80 -0.50
CA PHE A 51 -5.28 2.11 -1.92
C PHE A 51 -5.05 3.59 -2.22
N GLY A 52 -4.79 3.93 -3.48
CA GLY A 52 -4.79 5.32 -3.96
C GLY A 52 -6.20 5.93 -3.95
N GLU A 53 -6.29 7.27 -3.97
CA GLU A 53 -7.57 8.01 -3.92
C GLU A 53 -8.49 7.64 -5.10
N ASP A 54 -7.92 7.43 -6.29
CA ASP A 54 -8.65 7.15 -7.53
C ASP A 54 -8.81 5.64 -7.83
N GLU A 55 -8.58 4.78 -6.84
CA GLU A 55 -8.67 3.33 -7.07
C GLU A 55 -10.11 2.85 -7.23
N ASN A 56 -10.27 1.86 -8.11
CA ASN A 56 -11.59 1.33 -8.43
C ASN A 56 -12.10 0.44 -7.27
N VAL A 57 -13.18 0.88 -6.63
CA VAL A 57 -13.82 0.17 -5.51
C VAL A 57 -14.22 -1.26 -5.86
N ALA A 58 -14.62 -1.54 -7.10
CA ALA A 58 -14.95 -2.89 -7.54
C ALA A 58 -13.71 -3.81 -7.57
N LYS A 59 -12.53 -3.28 -7.92
CA LYS A 59 -11.27 -4.04 -7.85
C LYS A 59 -10.88 -4.36 -6.41
N ILE A 60 -11.12 -3.41 -5.50
CA ILE A 60 -10.87 -3.60 -4.06
C ILE A 60 -11.77 -4.70 -3.50
N ALA A 61 -13.06 -4.67 -3.85
CA ALA A 61 -14.02 -5.71 -3.45
C ALA A 61 -13.66 -7.09 -4.04
N TRP A 62 -13.28 -7.15 -5.32
CA TRP A 62 -12.81 -8.38 -5.97
C TRP A 62 -11.56 -8.95 -5.29
N LEU A 63 -10.60 -8.10 -4.92
CA LEU A 63 -9.40 -8.54 -4.21
C LEU A 63 -9.75 -9.12 -2.84
N ALA A 64 -10.64 -8.47 -2.10
CA ALA A 64 -11.13 -8.98 -0.81
C ALA A 64 -11.80 -10.36 -0.97
N ASP A 65 -12.63 -10.53 -2.00
CA ASP A 65 -13.33 -11.80 -2.29
C ASP A 65 -12.35 -12.95 -2.62
N ILE A 66 -11.35 -12.69 -3.47
CA ILE A 66 -10.31 -13.67 -3.79
C ILE A 66 -9.51 -14.05 -2.54
N LEU A 67 -9.11 -13.07 -1.73
CA LEU A 67 -8.33 -13.32 -0.52
C LEU A 67 -9.13 -14.16 0.49
N GLY A 68 -10.40 -13.84 0.72
CA GLY A 68 -11.27 -14.59 1.62
C GLY A 68 -11.55 -16.01 1.13
N THR A 69 -11.69 -16.21 -0.19
CA THR A 69 -11.88 -17.54 -0.78
C THR A 69 -10.62 -18.41 -0.67
N ARG A 70 -9.43 -17.83 -0.83
CA ARG A 70 -8.15 -18.56 -0.82
C ARG A 70 -7.61 -18.83 0.58
N VAL A 71 -7.93 -17.98 1.54
CA VAL A 71 -7.47 -18.08 2.93
C VAL A 71 -8.70 -17.96 3.84
N PRO A 72 -9.41 -19.08 4.10
CA PRO A 72 -10.65 -19.07 4.88
C PRO A 72 -10.49 -18.52 6.30
N GLU A 73 -9.29 -18.62 6.88
CA GLU A 73 -8.94 -18.12 8.20
C GLU A 73 -8.69 -16.60 8.23
N LEU A 74 -8.64 -15.95 7.06
CA LEU A 74 -8.37 -14.52 6.94
C LEU A 74 -9.64 -13.70 7.16
N ILE A 75 -9.64 -12.89 8.20
CA ILE A 75 -10.67 -11.88 8.44
C ILE A 75 -10.28 -10.64 7.65
N ILE A 76 -11.17 -10.22 6.77
CA ILE A 76 -10.98 -9.04 5.91
C ILE A 76 -12.03 -7.99 6.27
N THR A 77 -11.59 -6.78 6.61
CA THR A 77 -12.48 -5.64 6.85
C THR A 77 -12.12 -4.51 5.88
N GLN A 78 -13.04 -4.21 4.95
CA GLN A 78 -12.91 -3.05 4.08
C GLN A 78 -13.42 -1.80 4.81
N THR A 79 -12.59 -0.76 4.90
CA THR A 79 -12.93 0.50 5.55
C THR A 79 -12.65 1.68 4.63
N TYR A 80 -13.56 2.64 4.59
CA TYR A 80 -13.35 3.92 3.92
C TYR A 80 -12.86 4.98 4.91
N HIS A 81 -11.75 5.64 4.57
CA HIS A 81 -11.15 6.68 5.39
C HIS A 81 -11.48 8.05 4.81
N SER A 82 -12.41 8.77 5.44
CA SER A 82 -12.89 10.07 4.96
C SER A 82 -11.81 11.15 4.88
N ARG A 83 -10.81 11.14 5.78
CA ARG A 83 -9.72 12.13 5.78
C ARG A 83 -8.77 11.98 4.59
N THR A 84 -8.47 10.75 4.20
CA THR A 84 -7.56 10.42 3.09
C THR A 84 -8.31 10.03 1.82
N ARG A 85 -9.65 10.06 1.84
CA ARG A 85 -10.56 9.68 0.75
C ARG A 85 -10.20 8.36 0.08
N THR A 86 -9.72 7.41 0.87
CA THR A 86 -9.17 6.15 0.38
C THR A 86 -9.81 4.99 1.11
N TYR A 87 -9.91 3.87 0.40
CA TYR A 87 -10.24 2.60 1.03
C TYR A 87 -8.97 1.95 1.59
N ALA A 88 -9.17 1.09 2.59
CA ALA A 88 -8.16 0.17 3.06
C ALA A 88 -8.78 -1.20 3.35
N LEU A 89 -7.99 -2.25 3.19
CA LEU A 89 -8.30 -3.58 3.71
C LEU A 89 -7.49 -3.80 4.99
N TYR A 90 -8.19 -4.04 6.08
CA TYR A 90 -7.62 -4.52 7.32
C TYR A 90 -7.68 -6.04 7.32
N LEU A 91 -6.53 -6.68 7.45
CA LEU A 91 -6.36 -8.12 7.36
C LEU A 91 -5.89 -8.64 8.71
N ALA A 92 -6.60 -9.65 9.21
CA ALA A 92 -6.26 -10.31 10.46
C ALA A 92 -6.40 -11.82 10.29
N CYS A 93 -5.40 -12.58 10.72
CA CYS A 93 -5.50 -14.02 10.76
C CYS A 93 -6.31 -14.45 11.98
N SER A 94 -7.40 -15.20 11.76
CA SER A 94 -8.10 -15.87 12.84
C SER A 94 -7.53 -17.27 13.02
N HIS A 95 -6.80 -17.50 14.11
CA HIS A 95 -6.54 -18.86 14.57
C HIS A 95 -7.81 -19.40 15.24
N LYS A 96 -8.82 -19.79 14.44
CA LYS A 96 -9.89 -20.67 14.91
C LYS A 96 -9.59 -22.09 14.43
N LYS A 97 -9.33 -22.98 15.40
CA LYS A 97 -9.44 -24.43 15.25
C LYS A 97 -10.90 -24.83 15.20
#